data_AF-A0A7S1GE34-F1
#
_entry.id   AF-A0A7S1GE34-F1
#
_cell.length_a   1.000
_cell.length_b   1.000
_cell.length_c   1.000
_cell.angle_alpha   90.00
_cell.angle_beta   90.00
_cell.angle_gamma   90.00
#
_symmetry.space_group_name_H-M   'P 1'
#
loop_
_entity.id
_entity.type
_entity.pdbx_description
1 polymer ?
#
loop_
_entity_poly.entity_id
_entity_poly.type
_entity_poly.pdbx_seq_one_letter_code
_entity_poly.pdbx_strand_id
1 'polypeptide(L)'
;MKATARSAACRLLEEAAIAGHPQARCNLSGYEWENERIERAVKHLIITANLGHNVSVQALKECYKEGKVSKEDLAGALRAHQAAIDATKSPQREAAEKYLAKNAHRIIYN
;
A
#
# COMPACT_ATOMS: atom_id res chain seq x y z
N MET A 1 -2.91 -28.94 -9.32
CA MET A 1 -1.77 -28.20 -9.89
C MET A 1 -2.27 -26.95 -10.61
N LYS A 2 -2.35 -25.78 -9.95
CA LYS A 2 -2.56 -24.50 -10.66
C LYS A 2 -1.20 -23.88 -10.93
N ALA A 3 -0.58 -24.28 -12.04
CA ALA A 3 0.54 -23.55 -12.61
C ALA A 3 -0.03 -22.26 -13.21
N THR A 4 -0.23 -21.23 -12.38
CA THR A 4 -0.66 -19.90 -12.85
C THR A 4 0.50 -19.28 -13.60
N ALA A 5 0.44 -19.33 -14.92
CA ALA A 5 1.30 -18.56 -15.79
C ALA A 5 1.21 -17.09 -15.36
N ARG A 6 2.35 -16.50 -14.95
CA ARG A 6 2.41 -15.06 -14.62
C ARG A 6 1.97 -14.27 -15.84
N SER A 7 0.85 -13.56 -15.73
CA SER A 7 0.32 -12.75 -16.83
C SER A 7 1.25 -11.58 -17.14
N ALA A 8 1.22 -11.06 -18.37
CA ALA A 8 2.00 -9.87 -18.74
C ALA A 8 1.70 -8.67 -17.82
N ALA A 9 0.47 -8.57 -17.33
CA ALA A 9 0.05 -7.56 -16.36
C ALA A 9 0.84 -7.65 -15.03
N CYS A 10 1.16 -8.85 -14.54
CA CYS A 10 1.94 -9.01 -13.32
C CYS A 10 3.37 -8.46 -13.48
N ARG A 11 3.98 -8.66 -14.65
CA ARG A 11 5.33 -8.16 -14.93
C ARG A 11 5.38 -6.64 -14.98
N LEU A 12 4.38 -6.02 -15.63
CA LEU A 12 4.26 -4.56 -15.67
C LEU A 12 4.03 -3.97 -14.26
N LEU A 13 3.24 -4.65 -13.42
CA LEU A 13 3.05 -4.27 -12.03
C LEU A 13 4.33 -4.45 -11.19
N GLU A 14 5.11 -5.49 -11.44
CA GLU A 14 6.43 -5.71 -10.80
C GLU A 14 7.42 -4.60 -11.19
N GLU A 15 7.54 -4.27 -12.48
CA GLU A 15 8.38 -3.18 -12.97
C GLU A 15 7.98 -1.83 -12.36
N ALA A 16 6.68 -1.52 -12.36
CA ALA A 16 6.16 -0.29 -11.75
C ALA A 16 6.37 -0.28 -10.23
N ALA A 17 6.27 -1.42 -9.54
CA ALA A 17 6.57 -1.53 -8.13
C ALA A 17 8.08 -1.34 -7.83
N ILE A 18 8.97 -1.86 -8.68
CA ILE A 18 10.43 -1.64 -8.59
C ILE A 18 10.75 -0.16 -8.85
N ALA A 19 10.07 0.47 -9.81
CA ALA A 19 10.17 1.90 -10.08
C ALA A 19 9.57 2.81 -8.98
N GLY A 20 9.04 2.23 -7.90
CA GLY A 20 8.58 2.96 -6.72
C GLY A 20 7.11 3.36 -6.74
N HIS A 21 6.30 2.88 -7.68
CA HIS A 21 4.88 3.20 -7.76
C HIS A 21 4.07 2.44 -6.67
N PRO A 22 3.51 3.11 -5.64
CA PRO A 22 2.85 2.43 -4.52
C PRO A 22 1.58 1.68 -4.96
N GLN A 23 0.78 2.27 -5.86
CA GLN A 23 -0.45 1.66 -6.41
C GLN A 23 -0.17 0.31 -7.09
N ALA A 24 0.91 0.20 -7.87
CA ALA A 24 1.25 -1.03 -8.58
C ALA A 24 1.59 -2.16 -7.60
N ARG A 25 2.29 -1.83 -6.49
CA ARG A 25 2.63 -2.78 -5.44
C ARG A 25 1.39 -3.22 -4.63
N CYS A 26 0.41 -2.34 -4.42
CA CYS A 26 -0.89 -2.72 -3.86
C CYS A 26 -1.66 -3.67 -4.78
N ASN A 27 -1.74 -3.38 -6.08
CA ASN A 27 -2.43 -4.25 -7.03
C ASN A 27 -1.77 -5.64 -7.12
N LEU A 28 -0.43 -5.68 -7.04
CA LEU A 28 0.32 -6.94 -6.98
C LEU A 28 0.01 -7.74 -5.71
N SER A 29 -0.18 -7.08 -4.57
CA SER A 29 -0.58 -7.75 -3.32
C SER A 29 -1.97 -8.40 -3.44
N GLY A 30 -2.94 -7.73 -4.09
CA GLY A 30 -4.26 -8.29 -4.36
C GLY A 30 -4.19 -9.49 -5.31
N TYR A 31 -3.39 -9.41 -6.37
CA TYR A 31 -3.19 -10.54 -7.27
C TYR A 31 -2.57 -11.75 -6.55
N GLU A 32 -1.54 -11.55 -5.72
CA GLU A 32 -0.92 -12.64 -4.96
C GLU A 32 -1.90 -13.24 -3.93
N TRP A 33 -2.83 -12.43 -3.39
CA TRP A 33 -3.91 -12.90 -2.51
C TRP A 33 -4.88 -13.84 -3.24
N GLU A 34 -5.34 -13.45 -4.42
CA GLU A 34 -6.22 -14.26 -5.27
C GLU A 34 -5.56 -15.57 -5.73
N ASN A 35 -4.23 -15.59 -5.80
CA ASN A 35 -3.45 -16.77 -6.15
C ASN A 35 -3.05 -17.62 -4.93
N GLU A 36 -3.68 -17.40 -3.77
CA GLU A 36 -3.43 -18.11 -2.50
C GLU A 36 -1.97 -17.97 -1.99
N ARG A 37 -1.21 -16.98 -2.50
CA ARG A 37 0.17 -16.69 -2.08
C ARG A 37 0.20 -15.64 -0.99
N ILE A 38 -0.52 -15.92 0.09
CA ILE A 38 -0.79 -14.99 1.19
C ILE A 38 0.49 -14.41 1.81
N GLU A 39 1.52 -15.22 2.01
CA GLU A 39 2.80 -14.75 2.56
C GLU A 39 3.49 -13.69 1.68
N ARG A 40 3.37 -13.82 0.35
CA ARG A 40 3.91 -12.83 -0.60
C ARG A 40 3.07 -11.57 -0.61
N ALA A 41 1.74 -11.71 -0.59
CA ALA A 41 0.81 -10.59 -0.50
C ALA A 41 1.09 -9.74 0.75
N VAL A 42 1.23 -10.39 1.92
CA VAL A 42 1.57 -9.72 3.19
C VAL A 42 2.88 -8.94 3.10
N LYS A 43 3.94 -9.51 2.50
CA LYS A 43 5.22 -8.80 2.32
C LYS A 43 5.05 -7.53 1.48
N HIS A 44 4.28 -7.61 0.40
CA HIS A 44 3.97 -6.43 -0.42
C HIS A 44 3.22 -5.37 0.38
N LEU A 45 2.25 -5.78 1.20
CA LEU A 45 1.49 -4.88 2.06
C LEU A 45 2.33 -4.21 3.15
N ILE A 46 3.27 -4.93 3.77
CA ILE A 46 4.21 -4.36 4.77
C ILE A 46 5.06 -3.26 4.12
N ILE A 47 5.61 -3.53 2.93
CA ILE A 47 6.45 -2.55 2.22
C ILE A 47 5.64 -1.29 1.89
N THR A 48 4.43 -1.43 1.35
CA THR A 48 3.60 -0.25 1.01
C THR A 48 3.07 0.47 2.24
N ALA A 49 2.75 -0.25 3.33
CA ALA A 49 2.40 0.35 4.61
C ALA A 49 3.56 1.21 5.13
N ASN A 50 4.80 0.68 5.10
CA ASN A 50 6.02 1.40 5.49
C ASN A 50 6.31 2.63 4.62
N LEU A 51 5.71 2.74 3.43
CA LEU A 51 5.80 3.92 2.56
C LEU A 51 4.68 4.94 2.81
N GLY A 52 3.85 4.75 3.85
CA GLY A 52 2.76 5.68 4.16
C GLY A 52 1.43 5.35 3.46
N HIS A 53 1.27 4.16 2.87
CA HIS A 53 0.05 3.83 2.14
C HIS A 53 -1.07 3.29 3.06
N ASN A 54 -2.14 4.08 3.24
CA ASN A 54 -3.23 3.79 4.18
C ASN A 54 -3.99 2.49 3.87
N VAL A 55 -4.26 2.21 2.59
CA VAL A 55 -5.02 1.02 2.16
C VAL A 55 -4.28 -0.26 2.55
N SER A 56 -2.94 -0.23 2.52
CA SER A 56 -2.13 -1.40 2.86
C SER A 56 -2.13 -1.70 4.36
N VAL A 57 -2.20 -0.65 5.18
CA VAL A 57 -2.37 -0.79 6.63
C VAL A 57 -3.72 -1.43 6.96
N GLN A 58 -4.79 -1.05 6.24
CA GLN A 58 -6.11 -1.66 6.43
C GLN A 58 -6.10 -3.14 6.07
N ALA A 59 -5.53 -3.50 4.91
CA ALA A 59 -5.38 -4.89 4.50
C ALA A 59 -4.53 -5.71 5.50
N LEU A 60 -3.46 -5.14 6.07
CA LEU A 60 -2.68 -5.82 7.12
C LEU A 60 -3.47 -6.06 8.40
N LYS A 61 -4.35 -5.13 8.79
CA LYS A 61 -5.25 -5.33 9.95
C LYS A 61 -6.23 -6.48 9.69
N GLU A 62 -6.72 -6.62 8.46
CA GLU A 62 -7.56 -7.76 8.06
C GLU A 62 -6.77 -9.07 8.12
N CYS A 63 -5.55 -9.09 7.56
CA CYS A 63 -4.65 -10.24 7.64
C CYS A 63 -4.34 -10.64 9.09
N TYR A 64 -4.19 -9.67 10.00
CA TYR A 64 -3.99 -9.94 11.42
C TYR A 64 -5.23 -10.56 12.08
N LYS A 65 -6.44 -10.09 11.75
CA LYS A 65 -7.70 -10.70 12.24
C LYS A 65 -7.84 -12.15 11.78
N GLU A 66 -7.35 -12.47 10.60
CA GLU A 66 -7.33 -13.83 10.05
C GLU A 66 -6.17 -14.70 10.58
N GLY A 67 -5.30 -14.16 11.44
CA GLY A 67 -4.14 -14.87 11.99
C GLY A 67 -3.01 -15.11 10.97
N LYS A 68 -2.99 -14.38 9.86
CA LYS A 68 -1.96 -14.48 8.80
C LYS A 68 -0.72 -13.63 9.06
N VAL A 69 -0.82 -12.67 9.99
CA VAL A 69 0.24 -11.72 10.32
C VAL A 69 0.44 -11.71 11.83
N SER A 70 1.71 -11.67 12.27
CA SER A 70 2.01 -11.57 13.69
C SER A 70 1.68 -10.19 14.25
N LYS A 71 1.42 -10.10 15.55
CA LYS A 71 1.20 -8.80 16.22
C LYS A 71 2.40 -7.87 16.07
N GLU A 72 3.60 -8.44 16.06
CA GLU A 72 4.87 -7.73 15.95
C GLU A 72 5.04 -7.10 14.58
N ASP A 73 4.73 -7.85 13.51
CA ASP A 73 4.78 -7.36 12.12
C ASP A 73 3.77 -6.23 11.90
N LEU A 74 2.54 -6.40 12.38
CA LEU A 74 1.52 -5.35 12.28
C LEU A 74 1.95 -4.09 13.03
N ALA A 75 2.47 -4.23 14.25
CA ALA A 75 2.94 -3.10 15.05
C ALA A 75 4.16 -2.41 14.43
N GLY A 76 5.06 -3.18 13.80
CA GLY A 76 6.20 -2.67 13.05
C GLY A 76 5.75 -1.87 11.83
N ALA A 77 4.83 -2.43 11.03
CA ALA A 77 4.28 -1.76 9.86
C ALA A 77 3.55 -0.46 10.21
N LEU A 78 2.76 -0.44 11.29
CA LEU A 78 2.08 0.77 11.76
C LEU A 78 3.06 1.87 12.19
N ARG A 79 4.14 1.51 12.89
CA ARG A 79 5.18 2.47 13.30
C ARG A 79 5.92 3.05 12.10
N ALA A 80 6.31 2.21 11.16
CA ALA A 80 6.98 2.65 9.94
C ALA A 80 6.06 3.51 9.05
N HIS A 81 4.78 3.15 8.95
CA HIS A 81 3.76 3.95 8.28
C HIS A 81 3.67 5.36 8.88
N GLN A 82 3.56 5.46 10.20
CA GLN A 82 3.51 6.75 10.89
C GLN A 82 4.79 7.56 10.66
N ALA A 83 5.95 6.92 10.75
CA ALA A 83 7.24 7.57 10.46
C ALA A 83 7.33 8.09 9.01
N ALA A 84 6.78 7.36 8.03
CA ALA A 84 6.74 7.80 6.64
C ALA A 84 5.78 8.98 6.42
N ILE A 85 4.63 8.97 7.09
CA ILE A 85 3.72 10.13 7.10
C ILE A 85 4.41 11.34 7.74
N ASP A 86 5.11 11.16 8.85
CA ASP A 86 5.79 12.26 9.55
C ASP A 86 7.01 12.77 8.77
N ALA A 87 7.74 11.90 8.06
CA ALA A 87 8.83 12.30 7.18
C ALA A 87 8.36 13.04 5.92
N THR A 88 7.12 12.77 5.45
CA THR A 88 6.55 13.45 4.29
C THR A 88 5.87 14.77 4.64
N LYS A 89 5.56 15.01 5.93
CA LYS A 89 5.12 16.32 6.46
C LYS A 89 6.26 17.34 6.36
N SER A 90 6.23 18.13 5.29
CA SER A 90 6.94 19.40 5.20
C SER A 90 5.90 20.54 5.24
N PRO A 91 6.22 21.71 5.81
CA PRO A 91 5.30 22.85 5.89
C PRO A 91 4.70 23.23 4.52
N GLN A 92 5.47 23.07 3.45
CA GLN A 92 5.05 23.33 2.07
C GLN A 92 4.04 22.30 1.56
N ARG A 93 4.19 21.02 1.93
CA ARG A 93 3.21 19.98 1.59
C ARG A 93 1.94 20.07 2.42
N GLU A 94 2.05 20.44 3.70
CA GLU A 94 0.88 20.66 4.55
C GLU A 94 0.05 21.87 4.08
N ALA A 95 0.72 22.92 3.59
CA ALA A 95 0.07 24.04 2.91
C ALA A 95 -0.57 23.62 1.58
N ALA A 96 0.10 22.78 0.79
CA ALA A 96 -0.44 22.25 -0.46
C ALA A 96 -1.63 21.31 -0.24
N GLU A 97 -1.62 20.45 0.78
CA GLU A 97 -2.75 19.60 1.17
C GLU A 97 -3.93 20.44 1.69
N LYS A 98 -3.68 21.47 2.51
CA LYS A 98 -4.74 22.43 2.92
C LYS A 98 -5.30 23.20 1.72
N TYR A 99 -4.45 23.57 0.77
CA TYR A 99 -4.87 24.23 -0.47
C TYR A 99 -5.69 23.28 -1.35
N LEU A 100 -5.25 22.03 -1.52
CA LEU A 100 -5.97 20.99 -2.27
C LEU A 100 -7.28 20.62 -1.59
N ALA A 101 -7.33 20.45 -0.27
CA ALA A 101 -8.56 20.16 0.47
C ALA A 101 -9.59 21.31 0.36
N LYS A 102 -9.12 22.57 0.43
CA LYS A 102 -9.97 23.75 0.21
C LYS A 102 -10.47 23.86 -1.23
N ASN A 103 -9.66 23.46 -2.21
CA ASN A 103 -10.01 23.57 -3.64
C ASN A 103 -10.62 22.30 -4.23
N ALA A 104 -10.55 21.15 -3.56
CA ALA A 104 -11.13 19.90 -4.03
C ALA A 104 -12.64 20.06 -4.19
N HIS A 105 -13.33 20.72 -3.25
CA HIS A 105 -14.74 21.07 -3.37
C HIS A 105 -15.03 21.99 -4.58
N ARG A 106 -14.06 22.81 -5.01
CA ARG A 106 -14.21 23.77 -6.12
C ARG A 106 -13.94 23.16 -7.50
N ILE A 107 -13.18 22.07 -7.57
CA ILE A 107 -12.80 21.41 -8.83
C ILE A 107 -13.86 20.39 -9.28
N ILE A 108 -14.62 19.78 -8.35
CA ILE A 108 -15.72 18.86 -8.71
C ILE A 108 -17.01 19.58 -9.17
N TYR A 109 -17.08 20.90 -9.02
CA TYR A 109 -18.26 21.71 -9.35
C TYR A 109 -17.93 22.84 -10.36
N ASN A 110 -17.02 22.59 -11.30
CA ASN A 110 -16.91 23.34 -12.57
C ASN A 110 -16.90 22.33 -13.73
#